data_AF-A0A7K0BSE7-F1
#
_entry.id   AF-A0A7K0BSE7-F1
#
_cell.length_a   1.000
_cell.length_b   1.000
_cell.length_c   1.000
_cell.angle_alpha   90.00
_cell.angle_beta   90.00
_cell.angle_gamma   90.00
#
_symmetry.space_group_name_H-M   'P 1'
#
loop_
_entity.id
_entity.type
_entity.pdbx_description
1 polymer ?
#
loop_
_entity_poly.entity_id
_entity_poly.type
_entity_poly.pdbx_seq_one_letter_code
_entity_poly.pdbx_strand_id
1 'polypeptide(L)'
;MLRSAQAADDAWAEGDPWVYGTWAQVRIGAAIARVMKGDAEGAAEELAPVLDLGSEYRVVTIIGRVGEVAGRLGHSLYKGDPRAHDLHERIHAFQAGSLERQPSTPEVL
;
A
#
# COMPACT_ATOMS: atom_id res chain seq x y z
N MET A 1 -13.25 8.22 5.86
CA MET A 1 -12.08 7.70 5.14
C MET A 1 -12.22 7.85 3.63
N LEU A 2 -13.29 7.38 2.98
CA LEU A 2 -13.42 7.47 1.51
C LEU A 2 -13.30 8.89 0.93
N ARG A 3 -13.92 9.91 1.57
CA ARG A 3 -13.76 11.32 1.16
C ARG A 3 -12.32 11.85 1.27
N SER A 4 -11.51 11.26 2.14
CA SER A 4 -10.10 11.66 2.34
C SER A 4 -9.18 11.06 1.28
N ALA A 5 -9.54 9.91 0.71
CA ALA A 5 -8.78 9.30 -0.39
C ALA A 5 -8.91 10.16 -1.66
N GLN A 6 -10.13 10.58 -2.00
CA GLN A 6 -10.37 11.43 -3.17
C GLN A 6 -9.62 12.76 -3.10
N ALA A 7 -9.70 13.47 -1.97
CA ALA A 7 -8.99 14.74 -1.79
C ALA A 7 -7.47 14.61 -1.90
N ALA A 8 -6.93 13.43 -1.59
CA ALA A 8 -5.51 13.17 -1.68
C ALA A 8 -5.09 12.83 -3.13
N ASP A 9 -5.96 12.21 -3.94
CA ASP A 9 -5.71 12.00 -5.38
C ASP A 9 -5.66 13.33 -6.14
N ASP A 10 -6.56 14.26 -5.81
CA ASP A 10 -6.61 15.58 -6.42
C ASP A 10 -5.28 16.35 -6.16
N ALA A 11 -4.74 16.25 -4.94
CA ALA A 11 -3.46 16.86 -4.58
C ALA A 11 -2.24 16.20 -5.27
N TRP A 12 -2.28 14.88 -5.52
CA TRP A 12 -1.23 14.19 -6.29
C TRP A 12 -1.24 14.60 -7.76
N ALA A 13 -2.42 14.74 -8.36
CA ALA A 13 -2.58 15.20 -9.74
C ALA A 13 -2.04 16.63 -9.95
N GLU A 14 -2.03 17.46 -8.90
CA GLU A 14 -1.47 18.81 -8.91
C GLU A 14 0.06 18.86 -8.69
N GLY A 15 0.71 17.73 -8.41
CA GLY A 15 2.16 17.58 -8.51
C GLY A 15 2.95 17.97 -7.27
N ASP A 16 2.34 18.02 -6.08
CA ASP A 16 3.06 18.38 -4.84
C ASP A 16 3.68 17.13 -4.17
N PRO A 17 5.02 16.92 -4.27
CA PRO A 17 5.67 15.70 -3.81
C PRO A 17 5.67 15.56 -2.29
N TRP A 18 5.27 16.59 -1.53
CA TRP A 18 5.32 16.59 -0.07
C TRP A 18 4.14 15.84 0.59
N VAL A 19 3.07 15.53 -0.17
CA VAL A 19 1.84 14.93 0.38
C VAL A 19 1.79 13.40 0.20
N TYR A 20 2.74 12.80 -0.55
CA TYR A 20 2.69 11.36 -0.90
C TYR A 20 2.60 10.43 0.32
N GLY A 21 3.32 10.78 1.41
CA GLY A 21 3.28 10.01 2.65
C GLY A 21 1.87 9.99 3.24
N THR A 22 1.22 11.15 3.36
CA THR A 22 -0.15 11.27 3.86
C THR A 22 -1.14 10.56 2.95
N TRP A 23 -1.02 10.75 1.63
CA TRP A 23 -1.85 10.09 0.62
C TRP A 23 -1.78 8.56 0.73
N ALA A 24 -0.58 7.99 0.73
CA ALA A 24 -0.38 6.55 0.83
C ALA A 24 -0.93 5.99 2.15
N GLN A 25 -0.72 6.70 3.26
CA GLN A 25 -1.23 6.29 4.57
C GLN A 25 -2.76 6.27 4.64
N VAL A 26 -3.44 7.20 3.97
CA VAL A 26 -4.91 7.26 3.87
C VAL A 26 -5.43 6.08 3.04
N ARG A 27 -4.83 5.82 1.87
CA ARG A 27 -5.16 4.69 1.01
C ARG A 27 -4.99 3.35 1.73
N ILE A 28 -3.86 3.14 2.40
CA ILE A 28 -3.62 1.94 3.20
C ILE A 28 -4.63 1.81 4.33
N GLY A 29 -4.99 2.91 5.01
CA GLY A 29 -6.04 2.91 6.03
C GLY A 29 -7.41 2.49 5.47
N ALA A 30 -7.76 2.97 4.28
CA ALA A 30 -8.99 2.57 3.59
C ALA A 30 -8.97 1.08 3.20
N ALA A 31 -7.85 0.59 2.67
CA ALA A 31 -7.67 -0.83 2.34
C ALA A 31 -7.84 -1.73 3.58
N ILE A 32 -7.22 -1.38 4.72
CA ILE A 32 -7.40 -2.10 5.98
C ILE A 32 -8.88 -2.15 6.37
N ALA A 33 -9.59 -1.01 6.30
CA ALA A 33 -11.01 -0.95 6.65
C ALA A 33 -11.89 -1.83 5.73
N ARG A 34 -11.53 -1.96 4.45
CA ARG A 34 -12.21 -2.87 3.50
C ARG A 34 -11.89 -4.33 3.77
N VAL A 35 -10.62 -4.66 4.03
CA VAL A 35 -10.23 -6.01 4.45
C VAL A 35 -10.96 -6.44 5.73
N MET A 36 -11.13 -5.54 6.68
CA MET A 36 -11.91 -5.81 7.90
C MET A 36 -13.40 -6.07 7.65
N LYS A 37 -13.92 -5.68 6.47
CA LYS A 37 -15.32 -5.87 6.08
C LYS A 37 -15.54 -7.07 5.14
N GLY A 38 -14.50 -7.83 4.79
CA GLY A 38 -14.62 -8.91 3.80
C GLY A 38 -14.52 -8.44 2.34
N ASP A 39 -14.12 -7.19 2.10
CA ASP A 39 -14.06 -6.59 0.75
C ASP A 39 -12.62 -6.60 0.22
N ALA A 40 -12.19 -7.75 -0.31
CA ALA A 40 -10.86 -7.92 -0.91
C ALA A 40 -10.69 -7.10 -2.20
N GLU A 41 -11.73 -7.05 -3.03
CA GLU A 41 -11.71 -6.30 -4.30
C GLU A 41 -11.52 -4.80 -4.03
N GLY A 42 -12.35 -4.22 -3.17
CA GLY A 42 -12.20 -2.81 -2.84
C GLY A 42 -10.88 -2.53 -2.13
N ALA A 43 -10.35 -3.47 -1.33
CA ALA A 43 -9.02 -3.30 -0.75
C ALA A 43 -7.92 -3.24 -1.83
N ALA A 44 -8.06 -4.03 -2.90
CA ALA A 44 -7.16 -4.00 -4.04
C ALA A 44 -7.26 -2.69 -4.82
N GLU A 45 -8.47 -2.15 -4.99
CA GLU A 45 -8.70 -0.83 -5.60
C GLU A 45 -7.99 0.30 -4.84
N GLU A 46 -8.08 0.31 -3.50
CA GLU A 46 -7.39 1.33 -2.68
C GLU A 46 -5.87 1.18 -2.71
N LEU A 47 -5.35 -0.06 -2.78
CA LEU A 47 -3.91 -0.31 -2.78
C LEU A 47 -3.26 -0.20 -4.16
N ALA A 48 -3.99 -0.37 -5.25
CA ALA A 48 -3.44 -0.33 -6.61
C ALA A 48 -2.50 0.86 -6.83
N PRO A 49 -2.89 2.12 -6.55
CA PRO A 49 -1.99 3.24 -6.80
C PRO A 49 -0.80 3.29 -5.83
N VAL A 50 -0.93 2.75 -4.61
CA VAL A 50 0.19 2.67 -3.64
C VAL A 50 1.22 1.64 -4.10
N LEU A 51 0.77 0.53 -4.68
CA LEU A 51 1.64 -0.53 -5.21
C LEU A 51 2.38 -0.09 -6.48
N ASP A 52 1.81 0.86 -7.22
CA ASP A 52 2.43 1.47 -8.41
C ASP A 52 3.47 2.56 -8.07
N LEU A 53 3.64 2.92 -6.79
CA LEU A 53 4.64 3.91 -6.39
C LEU A 53 6.04 3.52 -6.88
N GLY A 54 6.76 4.50 -7.45
CA GLY A 54 8.17 4.38 -7.74
C GLY A 54 8.96 4.04 -6.47
N SER A 55 10.03 3.26 -6.62
CA SER A 55 10.82 2.73 -5.50
C SER A 55 11.38 3.80 -4.55
N GLU A 56 11.58 5.03 -5.02
CA GLU A 56 12.00 6.21 -4.26
C GLU A 56 10.95 6.72 -3.28
N TYR A 57 9.68 6.37 -3.48
CA TYR A 57 8.58 6.73 -2.61
C TYR A 57 8.20 5.58 -1.65
N ARG A 58 8.83 4.40 -1.78
CA ARG A 58 8.55 3.21 -0.95
C ARG A 58 9.33 3.26 0.37
N VAL A 59 9.05 4.25 1.21
CA VAL A 59 9.69 4.35 2.53
C VAL A 59 9.27 3.20 3.45
N VAL A 60 10.13 2.88 4.43
CA VAL A 60 9.93 1.77 5.39
C VAL A 60 8.52 1.74 6.00
N THR A 61 8.00 2.92 6.37
CA THR A 61 6.65 3.04 6.96
C THR A 61 5.55 2.63 5.98
N ILE A 62 5.68 2.92 4.68
CA ILE A 62 4.71 2.49 3.67
C ILE A 62 4.80 0.98 3.48
N ILE A 63 6.01 0.44 3.28
CA ILE A 63 6.24 -1.00 3.10
C ILE A 63 5.65 -1.81 4.26
N GLY A 64 5.92 -1.37 5.50
CA GLY A 64 5.42 -2.03 6.70
C GLY A 64 3.90 -2.02 6.78
N ARG A 65 3.27 -0.86 6.52
CA ARG A 65 1.80 -0.75 6.57
C ARG A 65 1.08 -1.46 5.43
N VAL A 66 1.69 -1.59 4.25
CA VAL A 66 1.15 -2.47 3.20
C VAL A 66 1.23 -3.95 3.66
N GLY A 67 2.29 -4.34 4.35
CA GLY A 67 2.42 -5.68 4.95
C GLY A 67 1.33 -6.01 5.98
N GLU A 68 0.85 -5.01 6.72
CA GLU A 68 -0.28 -5.16 7.63
C GLU A 68 -1.59 -5.57 6.92
N VAL A 69 -1.75 -5.20 5.65
CA VAL A 69 -2.89 -5.62 4.81
C VAL A 69 -2.75 -7.09 4.46
N ALA A 70 -1.56 -7.52 3.98
CA ALA A 70 -1.28 -8.92 3.67
C ALA A 70 -1.49 -9.85 4.88
N GLY A 71 -1.07 -9.42 6.07
CA GLY A 71 -1.30 -10.19 7.30
C GLY A 71 -2.79 -10.43 7.57
N ARG A 72 -3.65 -9.45 7.30
CA ARG A 72 -5.11 -9.58 7.48
C ARG A 72 -5.78 -10.42 6.39
N LEU A 73 -5.28 -10.37 5.16
CA LEU A 73 -5.73 -11.24 4.06
C LEU A 73 -5.45 -12.72 4.36
N GLY A 74 -4.47 -13.03 5.21
CA GLY A 74 -4.19 -14.40 5.66
C GLY A 74 -5.20 -15.00 6.66
N HIS A 75 -6.22 -14.24 7.09
CA HIS A 75 -7.22 -14.73 8.04
C HIS A 75 -8.25 -15.67 7.37
N SER A 76 -8.92 -16.50 8.19
CA SER A 76 -9.90 -17.50 7.73
C SER A 76 -11.04 -16.93 6.88
N LEU A 77 -11.37 -15.65 7.04
CA LEU A 77 -12.38 -14.92 6.26
C LEU A 77 -12.11 -14.97 4.75
N TYR A 78 -10.84 -15.02 4.34
CA TYR A 78 -10.42 -14.98 2.93
C TYR A 78 -9.92 -16.33 2.42
N LYS A 79 -10.16 -17.42 3.16
CA LYS A 79 -9.69 -18.75 2.76
C LYS A 79 -10.32 -19.15 1.43
N GLY A 80 -9.48 -19.31 0.41
CA GLY A 80 -9.90 -19.70 -0.93
C GLY A 80 -10.47 -18.54 -1.76
N ASP A 81 -10.42 -17.30 -1.28
CA ASP A 81 -10.77 -16.13 -2.09
C ASP A 81 -9.62 -15.80 -3.05
N PRO A 82 -9.81 -15.94 -4.37
CA PRO A 82 -8.76 -15.68 -5.36
C PRO A 82 -8.33 -14.21 -5.38
N ARG A 83 -9.23 -13.27 -5.04
CA ARG A 83 -8.90 -11.83 -5.04
C ARG A 83 -8.01 -11.47 -3.86
N ALA A 84 -8.26 -12.07 -2.70
CA ALA A 84 -7.41 -11.93 -1.55
C ALA A 84 -6.02 -12.52 -1.81
N HIS A 85 -5.95 -13.64 -2.53
CA HIS A 85 -4.69 -14.25 -2.95
C HIS A 85 -3.90 -13.35 -3.90
N ASP A 86 -4.52 -12.85 -4.98
CA ASP A 86 -3.89 -11.92 -5.93
C ASP A 86 -3.34 -10.67 -5.22
N LEU A 87 -4.16 -10.05 -4.36
CA LEU A 87 -3.73 -8.88 -3.60
C LEU A 87 -2.54 -9.20 -2.68
N HIS A 88 -2.54 -10.38 -2.05
CA HIS A 88 -1.43 -10.83 -1.22
C HIS A 88 -0.13 -10.99 -2.05
N GLU A 89 -0.20 -11.59 -3.24
CA GLU A 89 0.95 -11.74 -4.13
C GLU A 89 1.51 -10.39 -4.59
N ARG A 90 0.62 -9.46 -4.97
CA ARG A 90 1.02 -8.09 -5.38
C ARG A 90 1.71 -7.33 -4.26
N ILE A 91 1.23 -7.47 -3.01
CA ILE A 91 1.89 -6.90 -1.83
C ILE A 91 3.28 -7.50 -1.65
N HIS A 92 3.42 -8.82 -1.77
CA HIS A 92 4.71 -9.48 -1.65
C HIS A 92 5.71 -9.02 -2.72
N ALA A 93 5.27 -8.90 -3.98
CA ALA A 93 6.10 -8.40 -5.07
C ALA A 93 6.57 -6.94 -4.82
N PHE A 94 5.67 -6.09 -4.33
CA PHE A 94 6.00 -4.72 -3.95
C PHE A 94 7.07 -4.66 -2.84
N GLN A 95 6.93 -5.49 -1.80
CA GLN A 95 7.90 -5.55 -0.70
C GLN A 95 9.27 -6.07 -1.18
N ALA A 96 9.29 -7.15 -1.97
CA ALA A 96 10.53 -7.71 -2.53
C ALA A 96 11.29 -6.67 -3.37
N GLY A 97 10.61 -6.04 -4.33
CA GLY A 97 11.21 -4.99 -5.17
C GLY A 97 11.62 -3.72 -4.42
N SER A 98 11.18 -3.55 -3.16
CA SER A 98 11.62 -2.44 -2.30
C SER A 98 12.91 -2.77 -1.54
N LEU A 99 13.12 -4.05 -1.19
CA LEU A 99 14.33 -4.52 -0.48
C LEU A 99 15.56 -4.53 -1.39
N GLU A 100 15.38 -4.87 -2.67
CA GLU A 100 16.43 -4.89 -3.69
C GLU A 100 17.09 -3.52 -3.91
N ARG A 101 16.42 -2.43 -3.53
CA ARG A 101 16.93 -1.04 -3.63
C ARG A 101 17.58 -0.51 -2.35
N GLN A 102 17.80 -1.31 -1.31
CA GLN A 102 18.65 -0.87 -0.19
C GLN A 102 20.16 -1.12 -0.46
N PRO A 103 20.81 -0.29 -1.32
CA PRO A 103 22.20 0.06 -1.05
C PRO A 103 22.37 1.58 -1.02
N SER A 104 22.44 2.12 0.19
CA SER A 104 23.25 3.32 0.47
C SER A 104 23.47 3.40 1.98
N THR A 105 24.52 2.71 2.44
CA THR A 105 25.22 3.09 3.67
C THR A 105 25.67 4.54 3.49
N PRO A 106 25.34 5.48 4.38
CA PRO A 106 25.92 6.80 4.31
C PRO A 106 27.42 6.67 4.64
N GLU A 107 28.27 6.95 3.66
CA GLU A 107 29.70 7.14 3.88
C GLU A 107 29.85 8.41 4.73
N VAL A 108 30.19 8.21 6.00
CA VAL A 108 30.43 9.29 6.96
C VAL A 108 31.80 9.87 6.61
N LEU A 109 31.82 11.11 6.12
CA LEU A 109 33.04 11.93 5.99
C LEU A 109 33.52 12.41 7.37
#